data_AF-A0A4U5JAG0-F1
#
_entry.id   AF-A0A4U5JAG0-F1
#
_cell.length_a   1.000
_cell.length_b   1.000
_cell.length_c   1.000
_cell.angle_alpha   90.00
_cell.angle_beta   90.00
_cell.angle_gamma   90.00
#
_symmetry.space_group_name_H-M   'P 1'
#
loop_
_entity.id
_entity.type
_entity.pdbx_description
1 polymer ?
#
loop_
_entity_poly.entity_id
_entity_poly.type
_entity_poly.pdbx_seq_one_letter_code
_entity_poly.pdbx_strand_id
1 'polypeptide(L)'
;MNHVPNDALDAIDAFGEGILYGAPPPVRERLRSDLRLRISAPDGGRSAPCQFETEHARTPATLRERGSFVRTIVDGVDDRLAAWGIETPEAYRYGATVDGTHRYDGTLEW
;
A
#
# COMPACT_ATOMS: atom_id res chain seq x y z
N MET A 1 -18.27 -2.87 8.35
CA MET A 1 -16.93 -3.00 8.95
C MET A 1 -15.92 -3.00 7.82
N ASN A 2 -15.30 -1.85 7.56
CA ASN A 2 -14.29 -1.74 6.52
C ASN A 2 -12.99 -2.23 7.12
N HIS A 3 -12.57 -3.43 6.73
CA HIS A 3 -11.34 -4.05 7.20
C HIS A 3 -10.45 -4.33 6.00
N VAL A 4 -9.14 -4.29 6.23
CA VAL A 4 -8.16 -4.81 5.29
C VAL A 4 -8.42 -6.32 5.16
N PRO A 5 -8.52 -6.88 3.94
CA PRO A 5 -8.68 -8.32 3.77
C PRO A 5 -7.56 -9.12 4.44
N ASN A 6 -7.87 -10.30 4.99
CA ASN A 6 -6.88 -11.13 5.69
C ASN A 6 -5.68 -11.47 4.79
N ASP A 7 -5.91 -11.85 3.53
CA ASP A 7 -4.84 -12.13 2.56
C ASP A 7 -3.86 -10.95 2.42
N ALA A 8 -4.38 -9.71 2.52
CA ALA A 8 -3.54 -8.52 2.49
C ALA A 8 -2.74 -8.31 3.77
N LEU A 9 -3.31 -8.64 4.93
CA LEU A 9 -2.59 -8.63 6.20
C LEU A 9 -1.49 -9.69 6.23
N ASP A 10 -1.80 -10.91 5.80
CA ASP A 10 -0.85 -12.03 5.72
C ASP A 10 0.31 -11.71 4.78
N ALA A 11 0.04 -11.06 3.64
CA ALA A 11 1.09 -10.62 2.72
C ALA A 11 1.96 -9.49 3.30
N ILE A 12 1.37 -8.53 4.02
CA ILE A 12 2.13 -7.49 4.74
C ILE A 12 2.99 -8.11 5.84
N ASP A 13 2.50 -9.14 6.50
CA ASP A 13 3.25 -9.85 7.53
C ASP A 13 4.43 -10.63 6.97
N ALA A 14 4.22 -11.34 5.87
CA ALA A 14 5.29 -12.00 5.15
C ALA A 14 6.34 -10.98 4.64
N PHE A 15 5.90 -9.79 4.18
CA PHE A 15 6.79 -8.71 3.79
C PHE A 15 7.63 -8.19 4.97
N GLY A 16 6.98 -7.87 6.10
CA GLY A 16 7.64 -7.40 7.31
C GLY A 16 8.60 -8.43 7.90
N GLU A 17 8.20 -9.70 7.95
CA GLU A 17 9.07 -10.80 8.36
C GLU A 17 10.27 -10.95 7.40
N GLY A 18 10.04 -10.89 6.10
CA GLY A 18 11.10 -11.04 5.11
C GLY A 18 12.13 -9.89 5.14
N ILE A 19 11.76 -8.69 5.60
CA ILE A 19 12.71 -7.60 5.87
C ILE A 19 13.77 -8.05 6.90
N LEU A 20 13.37 -8.76 7.96
CA LEU A 20 14.29 -9.22 9.01
C LEU A 20 15.35 -10.19 8.48
N TYR A 21 15.01 -10.93 7.42
CA TYR A 21 15.89 -11.88 6.76
C TYR A 21 16.55 -11.33 5.48
N GLY A 22 16.30 -10.06 5.14
CA GLY A 22 16.84 -9.40 3.95
C GLY A 22 16.26 -9.90 2.62
N ALA A 23 15.13 -10.60 2.66
CA ALA A 23 14.45 -11.15 1.48
C ALA A 23 12.91 -10.96 1.54
N PRO A 24 12.42 -9.71 1.63
CA PRO A 24 10.98 -9.44 1.69
C PRO A 24 10.25 -9.85 0.39
N PRO A 25 9.24 -10.74 0.47
CA PRO A 25 8.43 -11.08 -0.69
C PRO A 25 7.59 -9.88 -1.15
N PRO A 26 7.34 -9.71 -2.46
CA PRO A 26 6.52 -8.60 -2.94
C PRO A 26 5.06 -8.75 -2.50
N VAL A 27 4.43 -7.64 -2.12
CA VAL A 27 2.98 -7.58 -1.82
C VAL A 27 2.23 -7.20 -3.09
N ARG A 28 1.19 -7.96 -3.46
CA ARG A 28 0.37 -7.71 -4.66
C ARG A 28 -1.09 -8.06 -4.41
N GLU A 29 -1.70 -7.27 -3.53
CA GLU A 29 -2.97 -7.66 -2.92
C GLU A 29 -4.15 -6.82 -3.39
N ARG A 30 -5.32 -7.46 -3.42
CA ARG A 30 -6.57 -6.78 -3.75
C ARG A 30 -7.31 -6.44 -2.46
N LEU A 31 -7.30 -5.15 -2.12
CA LEU A 31 -7.95 -4.64 -0.92
C LEU A 31 -9.46 -4.49 -1.10
N ARG A 32 -9.88 -4.20 -2.34
CA ARG A 32 -11.29 -4.12 -2.76
C ARG A 32 -11.43 -4.35 -4.25
N SER A 33 -12.67 -4.39 -4.77
CA SER A 33 -12.93 -4.54 -6.20
C SER A 33 -12.17 -3.52 -7.06
N ASP A 34 -12.01 -2.30 -6.57
CA ASP A 34 -11.43 -1.14 -7.26
C ASP A 34 -10.16 -0.61 -6.57
N LEU A 35 -9.56 -1.36 -5.63
CA LEU A 35 -8.38 -0.92 -4.88
C LEU A 35 -7.39 -2.08 -4.72
N ARG A 36 -6.16 -1.87 -5.19
CA ARG A 36 -5.06 -2.83 -5.10
C ARG A 36 -3.85 -2.19 -4.43
N LEU A 37 -3.05 -2.99 -3.74
CA LEU A 37 -1.81 -2.62 -3.09
C LEU A 37 -0.64 -3.35 -3.76
N ARG A 38 0.45 -2.62 -3.99
CA ARG A 38 1.71 -3.16 -4.48
C ARG A 38 2.87 -2.63 -3.65
N ILE A 39 3.69 -3.54 -3.15
CA ILE A 39 4.95 -3.21 -2.47
C ILE A 39 6.03 -4.10 -3.07
N SER A 40 7.17 -3.53 -3.42
CA SER A 40 8.29 -4.30 -3.97
C SER A 40 9.59 -3.68 -3.48
N ALA A 41 10.19 -4.31 -2.47
CA ALA A 41 11.48 -3.88 -1.96
C ALA A 41 12.59 -4.23 -2.96
N PRO A 42 13.53 -3.31 -3.25
CA PRO A 42 14.75 -3.63 -3.97
C PRO A 42 15.71 -4.44 -3.08
N ASP A 43 16.54 -5.27 -3.69
CA ASP A 43 17.52 -6.11 -2.99
C ASP A 43 18.44 -5.26 -2.09
N GLY A 44 18.51 -5.60 -0.80
CA GLY A 44 19.35 -4.92 0.18
C GLY A 44 18.95 -3.47 0.51
N GLY A 45 17.77 -3.02 0.08
CA GLY A 45 17.24 -1.69 0.38
C GLY A 45 16.69 -1.54 1.80
N ARG A 46 16.66 -0.30 2.28
CA ARG A 46 15.95 0.14 3.50
C ARG A 46 14.65 0.88 3.20
N SER A 47 14.20 0.79 1.95
CA SER A 47 13.00 1.45 1.49
C SER A 47 12.36 0.67 0.37
N ALA A 48 11.03 0.73 0.26
CA ALA A 48 10.28 0.16 -0.85
C ALA A 48 9.30 1.16 -1.45
N PRO A 49 9.15 1.22 -2.78
CA PRO A 49 7.97 1.83 -3.38
C PRO A 49 6.71 1.09 -2.90
N CYS A 50 5.72 1.86 -2.45
CA CYS A 50 4.38 1.41 -2.16
C CYS A 50 3.41 2.13 -3.09
N GLN A 51 2.59 1.36 -3.79
CA GLN A 51 1.66 1.87 -4.78
C GLN A 51 0.27 1.32 -4.51
N PHE A 52 -0.70 2.23 -4.55
CA PHE A 52 -2.11 1.87 -4.64
C PHE A 52 -2.63 2.13 -6.04
N GLU A 53 -3.40 1.17 -6.56
CA GLU A 53 -4.04 1.26 -7.87
C GLU A 53 -5.55 1.30 -7.68
N THR A 54 -6.23 2.21 -8.37
CA THR A 54 -7.69 2.35 -8.29
C THR A 54 -8.34 2.79 -9.59
N GLU A 55 -9.49 2.19 -9.90
CA GLU A 55 -10.31 2.48 -11.08
C GLU A 55 -11.47 3.40 -10.67
N HIS A 56 -11.41 4.68 -11.04
CA HIS A 56 -12.46 5.64 -10.69
C HIS A 56 -12.51 6.81 -11.68
N ALA A 57 -13.60 7.60 -11.67
CA ALA A 57 -13.71 8.83 -12.46
C ALA A 57 -12.98 10.07 -11.87
N ARG A 58 -12.43 9.97 -10.65
CA ARG A 58 -11.85 11.12 -9.93
C ARG A 58 -10.42 10.83 -9.51
N THR A 59 -9.57 11.85 -9.59
CA THR A 59 -8.15 11.84 -9.25
C THR A 59 -7.84 12.90 -8.18
N PRO A 60 -8.33 12.74 -6.94
CA PRO A 60 -7.88 13.59 -5.84
C PRO A 60 -6.35 13.52 -5.69
N ALA A 61 -5.75 14.58 -5.13
CA ALA A 61 -4.30 14.70 -5.02
C ALA A 61 -3.71 13.60 -4.13
N THR A 62 -4.46 13.18 -3.10
CA THR A 62 -4.07 12.07 -2.23
C THR A 62 -5.10 10.94 -2.24
N LEU A 63 -4.65 9.73 -1.94
CA LEU A 63 -5.52 8.56 -1.92
C LEU A 63 -6.63 8.67 -0.85
N ARG A 64 -6.32 9.27 0.30
CA ARG A 64 -7.25 9.41 1.44
C ARG A 64 -8.40 10.37 1.16
N GLU A 65 -8.19 11.37 0.32
CA GLU A 65 -9.24 12.31 -0.15
C GLU A 65 -10.32 11.63 -1.01
N ARG A 66 -10.08 10.38 -1.45
CA ARG A 66 -11.02 9.62 -2.29
C ARG A 66 -12.32 9.29 -1.56
N GLY A 67 -12.28 9.11 -0.23
CA GLY A 67 -13.45 8.88 0.59
C GLY A 67 -13.16 8.06 1.84
N SER A 68 -14.11 8.06 2.78
CA SER A 68 -13.98 7.41 4.09
C SER A 68 -13.65 5.91 4.01
N PHE A 69 -14.23 5.19 3.04
CA PHE A 69 -13.96 3.76 2.85
C PHE A 69 -12.51 3.48 2.47
N VAL A 70 -11.97 4.22 1.50
CA VAL A 70 -10.58 4.07 1.06
C VAL A 70 -9.65 4.48 2.19
N ARG A 71 -9.93 5.59 2.87
CA ARG A 71 -9.16 6.06 4.02
C ARG A 71 -9.03 4.97 5.09
N THR A 72 -10.13 4.35 5.52
CA THR A 72 -10.07 3.29 6.54
C THR A 72 -9.24 2.08 6.12
N ILE A 73 -9.30 1.68 4.85
CA ILE A 73 -8.47 0.57 4.35
C ILE A 73 -7.00 0.95 4.34
N VAL A 74 -6.66 2.16 3.85
CA VAL A 74 -5.28 2.65 3.79
C VAL A 74 -4.71 2.82 5.20
N ASP A 75 -5.50 3.35 6.14
CA ASP A 75 -5.08 3.48 7.54
C ASP A 75 -4.83 2.10 8.16
N GLY A 76 -5.66 1.09 7.88
CA GLY A 76 -5.40 -0.27 8.35
C GLY A 76 -4.16 -0.93 7.74
N VAL A 77 -3.83 -0.63 6.48
CA VAL A 77 -2.57 -1.07 5.85
C VAL A 77 -1.39 -0.39 6.53
N ASP A 78 -1.47 0.92 6.75
CA ASP A 78 -0.41 1.69 7.39
C ASP A 78 -0.19 1.24 8.84
N ASP A 79 -1.26 1.00 9.60
CA ASP A 79 -1.19 0.46 10.96
C ASP A 79 -0.50 -0.91 10.99
N ARG A 80 -0.76 -1.77 9.99
CA ARG A 80 -0.11 -3.09 9.92
C ARG A 80 1.36 -3.00 9.56
N LEU A 81 1.73 -2.12 8.62
CA LEU A 81 3.12 -1.84 8.27
C LEU A 81 3.88 -1.26 9.47
N ALA A 82 3.29 -0.30 10.18
CA ALA A 82 3.87 0.33 11.36
C ALA A 82 4.10 -0.68 12.50
N ALA A 83 3.27 -1.72 12.64
CA ALA A 83 3.48 -2.80 13.60
C ALA A 83 4.78 -3.59 13.36
N TRP A 84 5.33 -3.54 12.13
CA TRP A 84 6.64 -4.10 11.78
C TRP A 84 7.78 -3.07 11.85
N GLY A 85 7.51 -1.85 12.32
CA GLY A 85 8.49 -0.77 12.36
C GLY A 85 8.73 -0.10 11.00
N ILE A 86 7.86 -0.34 10.02
CA ILE A 86 7.94 0.28 8.70
C ILE A 86 7.25 1.64 8.74
N GLU A 87 7.99 2.69 8.39
CA GLU A 87 7.47 4.05 8.27
C GLU A 87 6.69 4.19 6.96
N THR A 88 5.48 4.73 7.04
CA THR A 88 4.62 4.99 5.88
C THR A 88 4.68 6.47 5.48
N PRO A 89 4.46 6.82 4.20
CA PRO A 89 4.47 8.20 3.77
C PRO A 89 3.29 8.97 4.37
N GLU A 90 3.48 10.26 4.65
CA GLU A 90 2.41 11.17 5.09
C GLU A 90 1.17 11.08 4.17
N ALA A 91 1.41 10.96 2.86
CA ALA A 91 0.37 10.75 1.89
C ALA A 91 0.86 9.94 0.68
N TYR A 92 0.02 9.00 0.25
CA TYR A 92 0.10 8.40 -1.08
C TYR A 92 -0.46 9.40 -2.10
N ARG A 93 0.41 9.92 -2.97
CA ARG A 93 0.08 11.01 -3.89
C ARG A 93 -0.21 10.47 -5.27
N TYR A 94 -1.17 11.08 -5.96
CA TYR A 94 -1.47 10.74 -7.35
C TYR A 94 -0.22 10.92 -8.22
N GLY A 95 0.23 9.84 -8.87
CA GLY A 95 1.36 9.86 -9.78
C GLY A 95 0.92 9.91 -11.24
N ALA A 96 0.09 8.94 -11.66
CA ALA A 96 -0.33 8.80 -13.05
C ALA A 96 -1.65 8.05 -13.20
N THR A 97 -2.21 8.09 -14.41
CA THR A 97 -3.26 7.17 -14.84
C THR A 97 -2.71 6.31 -15.97
N VAL A 98 -2.80 4.99 -15.83
CA VAL A 98 -2.37 4.01 -16.83
C VAL A 98 -3.56 3.11 -17.13
N ASP A 99 -3.97 3.06 -18.39
CA ASP A 99 -5.11 2.24 -18.84
C ASP A 99 -6.38 2.43 -18.00
N GLY A 100 -6.69 3.68 -17.64
CA GLY A 100 -7.84 4.02 -16.80
C GLY A 100 -7.68 3.75 -15.30
N THR A 101 -6.53 3.22 -14.87
CA THR A 101 -6.21 2.95 -13.47
C THR A 101 -5.31 4.05 -12.92
N HIS A 102 -5.75 4.71 -11.85
CA HIS A 102 -4.99 5.72 -11.14
C HIS A 102 -3.98 5.07 -10.21
N ARG A 103 -2.75 5.58 -10.23
CA ARG A 103 -1.65 5.17 -9.35
C ARG A 103 -1.41 6.23 -8.30
N TYR A 104 -1.34 5.79 -7.06
CA TYR A 104 -0.99 6.59 -5.91
C TYR A 104 0.29 6.02 -5.30
N ASP A 105 1.33 6.82 -5.29
CA ASP A 105 2.68 6.36 -4.97
C ASP A 105 3.15 6.94 -3.64
N GLY A 106 3.97 6.16 -2.97
CA GLY A 106 4.56 6.44 -1.68
C GLY A 106 5.85 5.64 -1.51
N THR A 107 6.66 6.00 -0.51
CA THR A 107 7.88 5.27 -0.15
C THR A 107 7.75 4.81 1.29
N LEU A 108 7.99 3.53 1.52
CA LEU A 108 8.11 2.92 2.83
C LEU A 108 9.58 2.89 3.24
N GLU A 109 9.87 3.03 4.53
CA GLU A 109 11.25 3.03 5.06
C GLU A 109 11.34 2.16 6.33
N TRP A 110 12.50 1.51 6.57
CA TRP A 110 12.76 0.68 7.76
C TRP A 110 14.26 0.58 8.12
#